data_AF-A0A7S8EAA8-F1
#
_entry.id   AF-A0A7S8EAA8-F1
#
_cell.length_a   1.000
_cell.length_b   1.000
_cell.length_c   1.000
_cell.angle_alpha   90.00
_cell.angle_beta   90.00
_cell.angle_gamma   90.00
#
_symmetry.space_group_name_H-M   'P 1'
#
loop_
_entity.id
_entity.type
_entity.pdbx_description
1 polymer ?
#
loop_
_entity_poly.entity_id
_entity_poly.type
_entity_poly.pdbx_seq_one_letter_code
_entity_poly.pdbx_strand_id
1 'polypeptide(L)'
;MASEEKLQQEIERLYESTAVRDDLNDSEAQVLLQWGADYLRQSAADTSDEAFEERSKYMRQLMKDINRFVGQREFMDSMREFEQLGKVMKWLPHTGLGEVNQAQAAVNLPEDKGDMRANLDAILEMITPGKTPATSQAAAQSAAPVQEAPSDEVPSDNAPKLSWHNEATQQKAPKAPQKLQQEKVDTAQSIDAQQAAPTQSEDAPEEAASAMAQLSELDPQQPEAEAPLLEGPPQEKIETNSESQSEDNQQEDSGQEEAEPTDRRNFFERLFGKQVSADTTYPSEQSSDDEPPQHPFSEES
;
A
#
# COMPACT_ATOMS: atom_id res chain seq x y z
N MET A 1 9.63 19.39 19.45
CA MET A 1 10.78 18.54 19.07
C MET A 1 10.68 17.28 19.89
N ALA A 2 10.86 16.13 19.26
CA ALA A 2 10.96 14.87 19.97
C ALA A 2 12.33 14.78 20.65
N SER A 3 12.40 14.07 21.76
CA SER A 3 13.64 13.80 22.48
C SER A 3 14.55 12.87 21.66
N GLU A 4 15.86 13.10 21.74
CA GLU A 4 16.86 12.28 21.04
C GLU A 4 16.78 10.81 21.48
N GLU A 5 16.48 10.56 22.76
CA GLU A 5 16.29 9.21 23.29
C GLU A 5 15.12 8.51 22.59
N LYS A 6 13.99 9.20 22.41
CA LYS A 6 12.81 8.65 21.74
C LYS A 6 13.08 8.40 20.25
N LEU A 7 13.79 9.31 19.58
CA LEU A 7 14.22 9.11 18.19
C LEU A 7 15.06 7.85 18.05
N GLN A 8 16.07 7.68 18.90
CA GLN A 8 16.96 6.52 18.87
C GLN A 8 16.20 5.20 19.13
N GLN A 9 15.28 5.19 20.11
CA GLN A 9 14.42 4.04 20.37
C GLN A 9 13.55 3.65 19.17
N GLU A 10 12.95 4.63 18.47
CA GLU A 10 12.11 4.33 17.31
C GLU A 10 12.94 3.90 16.08
N ILE A 11 14.17 4.39 15.92
CA ILE A 11 15.12 3.90 14.91
C ILE A 11 15.52 2.45 15.20
N GLU A 12 15.85 2.11 16.46
CA GLU A 12 16.18 0.73 16.85
C GLU A 12 15.00 -0.22 16.58
N ARG A 13 13.79 0.15 17.01
CA ARG A 13 12.56 -0.60 16.72
C ARG A 13 12.33 -0.81 15.21
N LEU A 14 12.72 0.16 14.39
CA LEU A 14 12.63 0.04 12.94
C LEU A 14 13.60 -1.01 12.40
N TYR A 15 14.86 -1.00 12.83
CA TYR A 15 15.88 -1.99 12.42
C TYR A 15 15.61 -3.40 12.95
N GLU A 16 14.95 -3.52 14.10
CA GLU A 16 14.51 -4.80 14.68
C GLU A 16 13.26 -5.38 14.00
N SER A 17 12.57 -4.59 13.16
CA SER A 17 11.33 -5.03 12.52
C SER A 17 11.59 -5.98 11.36
N THR A 18 11.39 -7.28 11.58
CA THR A 18 11.49 -8.30 10.53
C THR A 18 10.47 -8.09 9.41
N ALA A 19 9.27 -7.61 9.75
CA ALA A 19 8.18 -7.37 8.79
C ALA A 19 8.49 -6.30 7.72
N VAL A 20 9.50 -5.46 7.95
CA VAL A 20 9.98 -4.45 6.98
C VAL A 20 10.98 -5.06 5.99
N ARG A 21 11.53 -6.25 6.29
CA ARG A 21 12.63 -6.88 5.55
C ARG A 21 12.23 -8.20 4.87
N ASP A 22 11.17 -8.85 5.34
CA ASP A 22 10.85 -10.26 5.04
C ASP A 22 10.58 -10.56 3.56
N ASP A 23 10.08 -9.59 2.78
CA ASP A 23 9.72 -9.78 1.38
C ASP A 23 10.77 -9.17 0.41
N LEU A 24 11.81 -8.53 0.92
CA LEU A 24 12.85 -7.86 0.13
C LEU A 24 14.20 -8.58 0.27
N ASN A 25 15.02 -8.46 -0.77
CA ASN A 25 16.44 -8.82 -0.68
C ASN A 25 17.19 -7.86 0.28
N ASP A 26 18.31 -8.31 0.83
CA ASP A 26 19.07 -7.56 1.85
C ASP A 26 19.47 -6.14 1.39
N SER A 27 19.83 -5.97 0.12
CA SER A 27 20.21 -4.67 -0.45
C SER A 27 19.04 -3.68 -0.48
N GLU A 28 17.87 -4.13 -0.91
CA GLU A 28 16.65 -3.32 -1.02
C GLU A 28 16.08 -3.02 0.36
N ALA A 29 16.08 -4.01 1.25
CA ALA A 29 15.69 -3.84 2.64
C ALA A 29 16.55 -2.78 3.34
N GLN A 30 17.87 -2.77 3.10
CA GLN A 30 18.78 -1.77 3.66
C GLN A 30 18.45 -0.35 3.17
N VAL A 31 18.10 -0.19 1.89
CA VAL A 31 17.70 1.12 1.35
C VAL A 31 16.39 1.60 1.96
N LEU A 32 15.41 0.71 2.07
CA LEU A 32 14.13 1.03 2.71
C LEU A 32 14.33 1.43 4.19
N LEU A 33 15.13 0.68 4.94
CA LEU A 33 15.47 0.99 6.34
C LEU A 33 16.17 2.34 6.50
N GLN A 34 17.16 2.62 5.64
CA GLN A 34 17.86 3.89 5.66
C GLN A 34 16.92 5.07 5.36
N TRP A 35 16.05 4.92 4.35
CA TRP A 35 15.05 5.93 4.02
C TRP A 35 14.11 6.21 5.20
N GLY A 36 13.59 5.15 5.86
CA GLY A 36 12.73 5.28 7.04
C GLY A 36 13.44 5.95 8.22
N ALA A 37 14.70 5.59 8.49
CA ALA A 37 15.49 6.22 9.54
C ALA A 37 15.74 7.71 9.26
N ASP A 38 16.06 8.07 8.01
CA ASP A 38 16.26 9.46 7.62
C ASP A 38 14.97 10.28 7.71
N TYR A 39 13.82 9.66 7.42
CA TYR A 39 12.53 10.29 7.65
C TYR A 39 12.26 10.52 9.13
N LEU A 40 12.48 9.52 10.00
CA LEU A 40 12.28 9.66 11.44
C LEU A 40 13.11 10.81 12.01
N ARG A 41 14.39 10.90 11.63
CA ARG A 41 15.27 12.02 12.01
C ARG A 41 14.71 13.38 11.61
N GLN A 42 14.19 13.50 10.39
CA GLN A 42 13.58 14.75 9.90
C GLN A 42 12.30 15.08 10.69
N SER A 43 11.43 14.10 10.89
CA SER A 43 10.16 14.30 11.59
C SER A 43 10.33 14.66 13.08
N ALA A 44 11.38 14.17 13.74
CA ALA A 44 11.68 14.45 15.14
C ALA A 44 11.97 15.94 15.41
N ALA A 45 12.53 16.65 14.41
CA ALA A 45 12.83 18.07 14.51
C ALA A 45 11.56 18.93 14.67
N ASP A 46 10.44 18.52 14.08
CA ASP A 46 9.25 19.37 13.95
C ASP A 46 8.03 18.89 14.75
N THR A 47 8.14 17.81 15.51
CA THR A 47 7.00 17.18 16.22
C THR A 47 7.21 17.08 17.73
N SER A 48 6.15 16.89 18.52
CA SER A 48 6.24 16.51 19.93
C SER A 48 6.51 15.01 20.07
N ASP A 49 6.95 14.53 21.24
CA ASP A 49 7.21 13.09 21.47
C ASP A 49 5.99 12.20 21.17
N GLU A 50 4.79 12.62 21.57
CA GLU A 50 3.56 11.87 21.36
C GLU A 50 3.18 11.80 19.87
N ALA A 51 3.23 12.94 19.17
CA ALA A 51 2.96 12.99 17.73
C ALA A 51 4.04 12.25 16.91
N PHE A 52 5.29 12.29 17.36
CA PHE A 52 6.39 11.55 16.76
C PHE A 52 6.18 10.04 16.91
N GLU A 53 5.79 9.56 18.10
CA GLU A 53 5.49 8.15 18.30
C GLU A 53 4.37 7.68 17.37
N GLU A 54 3.29 8.45 17.24
CA GLU A 54 2.19 8.12 16.34
C GLU A 54 2.65 8.06 14.87
N ARG A 55 3.38 9.09 14.40
CA ARG A 55 3.95 9.11 13.05
C ARG A 55 4.92 7.96 12.80
N SER A 56 5.70 7.56 13.79
CA SER A 56 6.63 6.42 13.67
C SER A 56 5.89 5.10 13.47
N LYS A 57 4.71 4.92 14.10
CA LYS A 57 3.85 3.75 13.89
C LYS A 57 3.32 3.71 12.46
N TYR A 58 2.80 4.83 11.96
CA TYR A 58 2.33 4.93 10.57
C TYR A 58 3.46 4.72 9.56
N MET A 59 4.66 5.24 9.85
CA MET A 59 5.83 5.04 9.00
C MET A 59 6.21 3.55 8.90
N ARG A 60 6.28 2.83 10.03
CA ARG A 60 6.54 1.38 9.99
C ARG A 60 5.49 0.62 9.17
N GLN A 61 4.22 1.01 9.28
CA GLN A 61 3.16 0.37 8.52
C GLN A 61 3.25 0.67 7.02
N LEU A 62 3.58 1.92 6.65
CA LEU A 62 3.89 2.30 5.26
C LEU A 62 5.04 1.47 4.71
N MET A 63 6.16 1.38 5.44
CA MET A 63 7.34 0.60 5.02
C MET A 63 7.02 -0.90 4.85
N LYS A 64 6.22 -1.46 5.75
CA LYS A 64 5.76 -2.84 5.64
C LYS A 64 4.94 -3.07 4.37
N ASP A 65 4.03 -2.17 4.05
CA ASP A 65 3.20 -2.28 2.85
C ASP A 65 4.03 -2.04 1.56
N ILE A 66 5.05 -1.18 1.60
CA ILE A 66 6.05 -1.02 0.51
C ILE A 66 6.85 -2.31 0.30
N ASN A 67 7.42 -2.86 1.38
CA ASN A 67 8.17 -4.13 1.35
C ASN A 67 7.34 -5.24 0.71
N ARG A 68 6.11 -5.41 1.18
CA ARG A 68 5.19 -6.41 0.65
C ARG A 68 4.81 -6.15 -0.81
N PHE A 69 4.53 -4.90 -1.18
CA PHE A 69 4.18 -4.55 -2.55
C PHE A 69 5.33 -4.87 -3.49
N VAL A 70 6.54 -4.40 -3.20
CA VAL A 70 7.72 -4.59 -4.05
C VAL A 70 8.11 -6.07 -4.14
N GLY A 71 8.16 -6.78 -3.00
CA GLY A 71 8.56 -8.19 -2.96
C GLY A 71 7.58 -9.15 -3.62
N GLN A 72 6.29 -8.79 -3.71
CA GLN A 72 5.26 -9.64 -4.29
C GLN A 72 4.78 -9.15 -5.67
N ARG A 73 5.28 -8.02 -6.18
CA ARG A 73 4.81 -7.39 -7.43
C ARG A 73 4.93 -8.33 -8.64
N GLU A 74 6.02 -9.09 -8.74
CA GLU A 74 6.25 -10.02 -9.85
C GLU A 74 5.19 -11.13 -9.95
N PHE A 75 4.51 -11.43 -8.84
CA PHE A 75 3.47 -12.47 -8.76
C PHE A 75 2.04 -11.90 -8.76
N MET A 76 1.88 -10.58 -8.90
CA MET A 76 0.59 -9.92 -8.88
C MET A 76 0.06 -9.62 -10.29
N ASP A 77 -1.22 -9.91 -10.51
CA ASP A 77 -1.97 -9.35 -11.62
C ASP A 77 -2.21 -7.83 -11.42
N SER A 78 -2.58 -7.13 -12.48
CA SER A 78 -2.73 -5.67 -12.45
C SER A 78 -3.78 -5.17 -11.46
N MET A 79 -4.84 -5.96 -11.20
CA MET A 79 -5.88 -5.61 -10.22
C MET A 79 -5.32 -5.68 -8.79
N ARG A 80 -4.61 -6.75 -8.45
CA ARG A 80 -3.97 -6.94 -7.15
C ARG A 80 -2.84 -5.94 -6.92
N GLU A 81 -2.07 -5.63 -7.96
CA GLU A 81 -1.04 -4.60 -7.91
C GLU A 81 -1.68 -3.25 -7.54
N PHE A 82 -2.76 -2.87 -8.23
CA PHE A 82 -3.48 -1.65 -7.91
C PHE A 82 -4.01 -1.65 -6.47
N GLU A 83 -4.64 -2.73 -6.01
CA GLU A 83 -5.15 -2.86 -4.64
C GLU A 83 -4.04 -2.71 -3.58
N GLN A 84 -2.89 -3.36 -3.78
CA GLN A 84 -1.76 -3.30 -2.85
C GLN A 84 -1.10 -1.93 -2.85
N LEU A 85 -0.98 -1.29 -4.02
CA LEU A 85 -0.53 0.09 -4.11
C LEU A 85 -1.46 1.03 -3.32
N GLY A 86 -2.77 0.79 -3.36
CA GLY A 86 -3.74 1.53 -2.52
C GLY A 86 -3.47 1.39 -1.01
N LYS A 87 -2.97 0.23 -0.56
CA LYS A 87 -2.58 0.02 0.85
C LYS A 87 -1.34 0.83 1.22
N VAL A 88 -0.37 0.93 0.32
CA VAL A 88 0.79 1.83 0.48
C VAL A 88 0.30 3.28 0.62
N MET A 89 -0.57 3.73 -0.28
CA MET A 89 -1.05 5.12 -0.29
C MET A 89 -1.91 5.47 0.93
N LYS A 90 -2.62 4.50 1.51
CA LYS A 90 -3.47 4.70 2.70
C LYS A 90 -2.74 5.34 3.88
N TRP A 91 -1.46 5.02 4.08
CA TRP A 91 -0.70 5.48 5.24
C TRP A 91 0.00 6.82 5.03
N LEU A 92 0.18 7.27 3.79
CA LEU A 92 0.88 8.51 3.46
C LEU A 92 0.34 9.74 4.21
N PRO A 93 -0.98 10.02 4.23
CA PRO A 93 -1.51 11.21 4.89
C PRO A 93 -1.20 11.27 6.39
N HIS A 94 -1.11 10.10 7.04
CA HIS A 94 -0.84 9.98 8.47
C HIS A 94 0.63 10.22 8.83
N THR A 95 1.54 10.02 7.87
CA THR A 95 2.95 10.31 8.08
C THR A 95 3.23 11.82 8.01
N GLY A 96 2.46 12.56 7.22
CA GLY A 96 2.76 13.95 6.85
C GLY A 96 3.52 14.07 5.53
N LEU A 97 3.76 12.94 4.85
CA LEU A 97 4.15 12.91 3.44
C LEU A 97 2.93 13.29 2.59
N GLY A 98 3.15 14.07 1.54
CA GLY A 98 2.08 14.60 0.69
C GLY A 98 1.20 13.50 0.09
N GLU A 99 0.01 13.89 -0.37
CA GLU A 99 -0.89 12.97 -1.06
C GLU A 99 -0.33 12.61 -2.44
N VAL A 100 -0.22 11.31 -2.70
CA VAL A 100 0.17 10.77 -3.99
C VAL A 100 -1.06 10.11 -4.62
N ASN A 101 -1.36 10.47 -5.87
CA ASN A 101 -2.46 9.85 -6.59
C ASN A 101 -2.10 8.41 -7.00
N GLN A 102 -2.92 7.44 -6.59
CA GLN A 102 -2.70 6.01 -6.86
C GLN A 102 -2.63 5.67 -8.36
N ALA A 103 -3.42 6.34 -9.21
CA ALA A 103 -3.38 6.11 -10.65
C ALA A 103 -2.09 6.65 -11.26
N GLN A 104 -1.63 7.82 -10.82
CA GLN A 104 -0.32 8.36 -11.22
C GLN A 104 0.82 7.44 -10.75
N ALA A 105 0.69 6.90 -9.54
CA ALA A 105 1.64 5.94 -9.00
C ALA A 105 1.76 4.68 -9.85
N ALA A 106 0.64 4.11 -10.28
CA ALA A 106 0.62 2.93 -11.14
C ALA A 106 1.30 3.18 -12.50
N VAL A 107 1.18 4.39 -13.05
CA VAL A 107 1.79 4.77 -14.34
C VAL A 107 3.31 4.98 -14.24
N ASN A 108 3.80 5.42 -13.07
CA ASN A 108 5.22 5.69 -12.85
C ASN A 108 6.04 4.46 -12.46
N LEU A 109 5.40 3.30 -12.25
CA LEU A 109 6.11 2.08 -11.91
C LEU A 109 6.85 1.51 -13.15
N PRO A 110 8.06 0.95 -12.97
CA PRO A 110 8.77 0.24 -14.03
C PRO A 110 7.93 -0.88 -14.67
N GLU A 111 8.12 -1.12 -15.97
CA GLU A 111 7.47 -2.24 -16.66
C GLU A 111 7.99 -3.60 -16.15
N ASP A 112 9.27 -3.66 -15.76
CA ASP A 112 9.86 -4.86 -15.17
C ASP A 112 9.40 -5.05 -13.71
N LYS A 113 8.48 -5.98 -13.51
CA LYS A 113 7.96 -6.33 -12.19
C LYS A 113 8.95 -7.10 -11.32
N GLY A 114 9.95 -7.75 -11.93
CA GLY A 114 10.97 -8.53 -11.23
C GLY A 114 12.11 -7.68 -10.66
N ASP A 115 12.31 -6.46 -11.18
CA ASP A 115 13.34 -5.55 -10.68
C ASP A 115 12.88 -4.85 -9.39
N MET A 116 13.04 -5.54 -8.26
CA MET A 116 12.70 -5.01 -6.93
C MET A 116 13.38 -3.68 -6.63
N ARG A 117 14.61 -3.47 -7.11
CA ARG A 117 15.38 -2.25 -6.87
C ARG A 117 14.75 -1.06 -7.58
N ALA A 118 14.48 -1.19 -8.88
CA ALA A 118 13.83 -0.14 -9.65
C ALA A 118 12.42 0.16 -9.13
N ASN A 119 11.68 -0.88 -8.71
CA ASN A 119 10.36 -0.74 -8.12
C ASN A 119 10.37 0.03 -6.80
N LEU A 120 11.30 -0.31 -5.91
CA LEU A 120 11.49 0.40 -4.65
C LEU A 120 11.86 1.87 -4.91
N ASP A 121 12.84 2.12 -5.77
CA ASP A 121 13.32 3.48 -6.04
C ASP A 121 12.22 4.36 -6.66
N ALA A 122 11.40 3.83 -7.58
CA ALA A 122 10.27 4.55 -8.16
C ALA A 122 9.20 4.94 -7.11
N ILE A 123 8.90 4.03 -6.17
CA ILE A 123 7.96 4.33 -5.07
C ILE A 123 8.53 5.39 -4.14
N LEU A 124 9.80 5.28 -3.75
CA LEU A 124 10.44 6.24 -2.85
C LEU A 124 10.59 7.63 -3.47
N GLU A 125 10.91 7.71 -4.77
CA GLU A 125 11.02 8.97 -5.51
C GLU A 125 9.67 9.69 -5.57
N MET A 126 8.60 8.93 -5.83
CA MET A 126 7.25 9.46 -5.87
C MET A 126 6.76 9.96 -4.51
N ILE A 127 7.09 9.26 -3.42
CA ILE A 127 6.67 9.63 -2.07
C ILE A 127 7.51 10.80 -1.52
N THR A 128 8.80 10.85 -1.86
CA THR A 128 9.75 11.86 -1.39
C THR A 128 10.49 12.54 -2.56
N PRO A 129 9.79 13.37 -3.37
CA PRO A 129 10.41 14.03 -4.52
C PRO A 129 11.57 14.93 -4.08
N GLY A 130 12.69 14.85 -4.81
CA GLY A 130 13.89 15.64 -4.54
C GLY A 130 14.85 15.04 -3.51
N LYS A 131 14.47 13.94 -2.84
CA LYS A 131 15.38 13.15 -2.01
C LYS A 131 15.76 11.89 -2.79
N THR A 132 16.48 12.08 -3.90
CA THR A 132 17.04 10.96 -4.66
C THR A 132 17.85 10.12 -3.68
N PRO A 133 17.48 8.84 -3.42
CA PRO A 133 18.23 8.00 -2.49
C PRO A 133 19.64 7.97 -3.05
N ALA A 134 20.61 8.49 -2.29
CA ALA A 134 22.00 8.54 -2.70
C ALA A 134 22.38 7.11 -3.10
N THR A 135 22.42 6.86 -4.42
CA THR A 135 22.57 5.52 -4.96
C THR A 135 23.80 4.93 -4.30
N SER A 136 23.60 3.87 -3.52
CA SER A 136 24.63 3.19 -2.75
C SER A 136 25.55 2.40 -3.69
N GLN A 137 26.13 3.10 -4.67
CA GLN A 137 27.12 2.60 -5.61
C GLN A 137 28.52 2.58 -4.99
N ALA A 138 28.65 2.96 -3.71
CA ALA A 138 29.93 3.07 -3.01
C ALA A 138 30.38 1.78 -2.29
N ALA A 139 29.57 0.71 -2.22
CA ALA A 139 29.93 -0.51 -1.49
C ALA A 139 30.70 -1.56 -2.31
N ALA A 140 30.82 -1.41 -3.63
CA ALA A 140 31.45 -2.43 -4.49
C ALA A 140 32.95 -2.19 -4.81
N GLN A 141 33.60 -1.16 -4.26
CA GLN A 141 35.00 -0.85 -4.59
C GLN A 141 36.02 -1.04 -3.46
N SER A 142 35.64 -1.59 -2.31
CA SER A 142 36.61 -2.00 -1.28
C SER A 142 36.84 -3.52 -1.24
N ALA A 143 36.90 -4.14 -2.43
CA ALA A 143 37.70 -5.35 -2.58
C ALA A 143 39.14 -4.88 -2.78
N ALA A 144 39.84 -4.68 -1.66
CA ALA A 144 41.29 -4.49 -1.68
C ALA A 144 41.91 -5.60 -2.55
N PRO A 145 42.84 -5.27 -3.47
CA PRO A 145 43.59 -6.29 -4.16
C PRO A 145 44.31 -7.10 -3.09
N VAL A 146 43.98 -8.38 -2.99
CA VAL A 146 44.77 -9.37 -2.27
C VAL A 146 46.15 -9.30 -2.89
N GLN A 147 47.06 -8.55 -2.26
CA GLN A 147 48.48 -8.67 -2.51
C GLN A 147 48.84 -10.10 -2.14
N GLU A 148 49.01 -10.90 -3.18
CA GLU A 148 49.59 -12.23 -3.18
C GLU A 148 50.97 -12.12 -2.51
N ALA A 149 51.00 -12.33 -1.20
CA ALA A 149 52.25 -12.51 -0.48
C ALA A 149 52.90 -13.79 -1.00
N PRO A 150 54.18 -13.77 -1.37
CA PRO A 150 54.88 -14.93 -1.87
C PRO A 150 54.82 -16.05 -0.82
N SER A 151 54.41 -17.22 -1.29
CA SER A 151 54.38 -18.47 -0.54
C SER A 151 55.77 -18.79 0.00
N ASP A 152 55.94 -18.62 1.31
CA ASP A 152 57.05 -19.24 2.03
C ASP A 152 56.62 -20.64 2.45
N GLU A 153 57.43 -21.57 1.98
CA GLU A 153 57.37 -23.01 2.09
C GLU A 153 57.53 -23.44 3.55
N VAL A 154 56.52 -24.09 4.15
CA VAL A 154 56.69 -24.79 5.44
C VAL A 154 55.93 -26.12 5.41
N PRO A 155 56.55 -27.22 5.86
CA PRO A 155 56.21 -28.54 5.38
C PRO A 155 55.09 -29.20 6.17
N SER A 156 54.40 -30.07 5.43
CA SER A 156 53.69 -31.27 5.88
C SER A 156 54.23 -31.83 7.20
N ASP A 157 53.40 -31.84 8.25
CA ASP A 157 53.09 -33.05 9.01
C ASP A 157 51.93 -32.82 9.99
N ASN A 158 51.18 -33.90 10.23
CA ASN A 158 50.25 -34.15 11.33
C ASN A 158 48.76 -33.77 11.21
N ALA A 159 48.00 -34.81 10.84
CA ALA A 159 46.57 -34.99 11.06
C ALA A 159 46.20 -34.96 12.57
N PRO A 160 44.90 -34.78 12.88
CA PRO A 160 44.18 -35.98 13.29
C PRO A 160 42.83 -36.16 12.57
N LYS A 161 42.58 -37.39 12.13
CA LYS A 161 41.28 -37.90 11.69
C LYS A 161 40.26 -37.77 12.82
N LEU A 162 39.35 -36.81 12.72
CA LEU A 162 38.08 -36.82 13.44
C LEU A 162 37.00 -37.37 12.51
N SER A 163 36.77 -38.67 12.64
CA SER A 163 35.68 -39.41 12.03
C SER A 163 34.34 -38.99 12.66
N TRP A 164 33.65 -38.06 12.02
CA TRP A 164 32.23 -37.83 12.30
C TRP A 164 31.44 -38.97 11.66
N HIS A 165 30.88 -39.82 12.52
CA HIS A 165 29.91 -40.85 12.15
C HIS A 165 28.66 -40.16 11.60
N ASN A 166 28.40 -40.33 10.31
CA ASN A 166 27.08 -40.14 9.72
C ASN A 166 26.22 -41.34 10.11
N GLU A 167 25.47 -41.22 11.20
CA GLU A 167 24.40 -42.15 11.53
C GLU A 167 23.13 -41.75 10.79
N ALA A 168 22.66 -42.66 9.93
CA ALA A 168 21.51 -42.51 9.08
C ALA A 168 20.22 -42.53 9.91
N THR A 169 19.59 -41.36 10.09
CA THR A 169 18.20 -41.31 10.55
C THR A 169 17.28 -41.59 9.36
N GLN A 170 16.75 -42.81 9.37
CA GLN A 170 15.79 -43.32 8.40
C GLN A 170 14.57 -42.41 8.26
N GLN A 171 14.22 -42.20 6.99
CA GLN A 171 12.93 -41.73 6.51
C GLN A 171 11.79 -42.53 7.17
N LYS A 172 10.89 -41.84 7.86
CA LYS A 172 9.56 -42.37 8.21
C LYS A 172 8.52 -41.54 7.48
N ALA A 173 8.03 -42.10 6.38
CA ALA A 173 6.97 -41.53 5.57
C ALA A 173 5.68 -41.29 6.39
N PRO A 174 5.03 -40.12 6.30
CA PRO A 174 3.67 -39.96 6.79
C PRO A 174 2.71 -40.71 5.86
N LYS A 175 2.02 -41.65 6.49
CA LYS A 175 0.99 -42.53 5.94
C LYS A 175 -0.24 -41.69 5.58
N ALA A 176 -0.53 -41.58 4.29
CA ALA A 176 -1.78 -40.98 3.80
C ALA A 176 -3.00 -41.76 4.34
N PRO A 177 -4.01 -41.09 4.93
CA PRO A 177 -5.32 -41.68 5.11
C PRO A 177 -6.08 -41.63 3.78
N GLN A 178 -5.99 -42.73 3.03
CA GLN A 178 -6.91 -43.08 1.96
C GLN A 178 -8.13 -43.77 2.60
N LYS A 179 -9.26 -43.06 2.64
CA LYS A 179 -10.64 -43.50 2.97
C LYS A 179 -11.48 -42.21 3.04
N LEU A 180 -12.70 -42.06 2.53
CA LEU A 180 -13.68 -42.99 2.02
C LEU A 180 -14.89 -42.12 1.58
N GLN A 181 -15.54 -42.50 0.46
CA GLN A 181 -16.97 -42.31 0.15
C GLN A 181 -17.52 -40.87 0.06
N GLN A 182 -17.95 -40.43 -1.12
CA GLN A 182 -19.34 -40.56 -1.59
C GLN A 182 -20.35 -39.96 -0.60
N GLU A 183 -20.69 -38.69 -0.81
CA GLU A 183 -22.06 -38.23 -0.60
C GLU A 183 -22.46 -37.34 -1.78
N LYS A 184 -23.16 -37.96 -2.73
CA LYS A 184 -24.11 -37.27 -3.59
C LYS A 184 -25.33 -37.01 -2.72
N VAL A 185 -25.69 -35.75 -2.52
CA VAL A 185 -27.07 -35.41 -2.18
C VAL A 185 -27.46 -34.21 -3.04
N ASP A 186 -28.37 -34.52 -3.95
CA ASP A 186 -29.25 -33.59 -4.62
C ASP A 186 -29.77 -32.52 -3.65
N THR A 187 -29.65 -31.24 -4.03
CA THR A 187 -30.56 -30.20 -3.56
C THR A 187 -30.98 -29.37 -4.75
N ALA A 188 -31.92 -29.95 -5.51
CA ALA A 188 -32.86 -29.21 -6.33
C ALA A 188 -34.10 -28.90 -5.46
N GLN A 189 -34.20 -27.67 -4.95
CA GLN A 189 -35.46 -27.06 -4.54
C GLN A 189 -35.35 -25.57 -4.91
N SER A 190 -35.95 -25.15 -6.02
CA SER A 190 -37.37 -24.81 -6.13
C SER A 190 -37.67 -23.50 -5.40
N ILE A 191 -37.49 -22.38 -6.10
CA ILE A 191 -38.16 -21.12 -5.75
C ILE A 191 -38.86 -20.66 -7.02
N ASP A 192 -40.08 -21.17 -7.16
CA ASP A 192 -41.06 -20.71 -8.12
C ASP A 192 -41.80 -19.49 -7.56
N ALA A 193 -42.24 -18.66 -8.50
CA ALA A 193 -43.09 -17.49 -8.45
C ALA A 193 -43.79 -17.10 -7.13
N GLN A 194 -43.71 -15.80 -6.81
CA GLN A 194 -44.93 -15.05 -6.52
C GLN A 194 -44.86 -13.60 -7.00
N GLN A 195 -45.87 -13.30 -7.81
CA GLN A 195 -46.23 -12.04 -8.46
C GLN A 195 -46.69 -10.99 -7.44
N ALA A 196 -46.46 -9.70 -7.73
CA ALA A 196 -47.51 -8.70 -7.80
C ALA A 196 -46.96 -7.36 -8.34
N ALA A 197 -47.57 -6.88 -9.43
CA ALA A 197 -47.51 -5.50 -9.89
C ALA A 197 -48.25 -4.56 -8.89
N PRO A 198 -48.09 -3.22 -9.01
CA PRO A 198 -49.04 -2.53 -9.87
C PRO A 198 -48.46 -1.43 -10.76
N THR A 199 -49.26 -1.20 -11.79
CA THR A 199 -49.29 -0.21 -12.86
C THR A 199 -49.33 1.27 -12.45
N GLN A 200 -49.10 2.11 -13.47
CA GLN A 200 -49.49 3.52 -13.66
C GLN A 200 -48.44 4.59 -13.31
N SER A 201 -47.84 5.22 -14.31
CA SER A 201 -48.46 6.38 -15.00
C SER A 201 -47.63 6.83 -16.20
N GLU A 202 -48.25 6.79 -17.38
CA GLU A 202 -47.99 7.71 -18.49
C GLU A 202 -48.18 9.15 -18.00
N ASP A 203 -47.28 10.07 -18.36
CA ASP A 203 -47.59 11.18 -19.28
C ASP A 203 -46.29 11.94 -19.63
N ALA A 204 -46.21 12.39 -20.88
CA ALA A 204 -45.14 13.18 -21.47
C ALA A 204 -45.36 14.69 -21.09
N PRO A 205 -44.75 15.75 -21.69
CA PRO A 205 -44.06 15.83 -22.99
C PRO A 205 -42.73 16.62 -23.04
N GLU A 206 -41.95 16.26 -24.06
CA GLU A 206 -41.42 17.15 -25.10
C GLU A 206 -41.74 18.66 -24.98
N GLU A 207 -40.75 19.50 -24.72
CA GLU A 207 -40.48 20.76 -25.43
C GLU A 207 -39.34 21.55 -24.76
N ALA A 208 -38.50 22.16 -25.60
CA ALA A 208 -37.82 23.45 -25.44
C ALA A 208 -36.31 23.37 -25.69
N ALA A 209 -36.00 23.42 -26.98
CA ALA A 209 -34.84 24.13 -27.47
C ALA A 209 -34.81 25.59 -26.99
N SER A 210 -33.62 26.17 -27.02
CA SER A 210 -33.33 27.60 -27.24
C SER A 210 -32.95 28.44 -26.00
N ALA A 211 -31.94 29.29 -26.24
CA ALA A 211 -31.41 30.38 -25.44
C ALA A 211 -30.52 29.95 -24.24
N MET A 212 -29.30 30.43 -24.04
CA MET A 212 -28.69 31.69 -24.43
C MET A 212 -27.17 31.52 -24.61
N ALA A 213 -26.69 31.96 -25.77
CA ALA A 213 -25.45 32.71 -25.83
C ALA A 213 -25.71 34.07 -25.16
N GLN A 214 -25.00 34.38 -24.08
CA GLN A 214 -24.71 35.77 -23.73
C GLN A 214 -23.27 35.90 -23.25
N LEU A 215 -22.57 36.75 -24.00
CA LEU A 215 -21.32 37.37 -23.65
C LEU A 215 -21.39 37.94 -22.22
N SER A 216 -20.31 37.76 -21.47
CA SER A 216 -19.87 38.73 -20.47
C SER A 216 -18.35 38.76 -20.51
N GLU A 217 -17.88 39.39 -21.59
CA GLU A 217 -16.72 40.25 -21.63
C GLU A 217 -16.92 41.34 -20.57
N LEU A 218 -16.04 41.44 -19.56
CA LEU A 218 -15.73 42.70 -18.86
C LEU A 218 -14.58 42.53 -17.84
N ASP A 219 -13.50 43.20 -18.21
CA ASP A 219 -12.67 44.08 -17.37
C ASP A 219 -11.61 43.50 -16.40
N PRO A 220 -10.32 43.72 -16.71
CA PRO A 220 -9.22 43.64 -15.77
C PRO A 220 -8.77 45.04 -15.34
N GLN A 221 -9.12 45.49 -14.12
CA GLN A 221 -8.40 46.57 -13.43
C GLN A 221 -8.30 46.37 -11.91
N GLN A 222 -7.04 46.38 -11.44
CA GLN A 222 -6.56 46.74 -10.07
C GLN A 222 -7.11 48.11 -9.60
N PRO A 223 -6.83 48.68 -8.39
CA PRO A 223 -5.83 48.34 -7.34
C PRO A 223 -6.32 48.52 -5.87
N GLU A 224 -5.38 48.29 -4.92
CA GLU A 224 -5.19 48.95 -3.60
C GLU A 224 -6.38 49.34 -2.71
N ALA A 225 -6.37 48.88 -1.44
CA ALA A 225 -6.63 49.63 -0.21
C ALA A 225 -6.92 48.63 0.93
N GLU A 226 -6.06 48.53 1.94
CA GLU A 226 -6.17 49.22 3.24
C GLU A 226 -6.56 48.23 4.34
N ALA A 227 -5.64 48.09 5.30
CA ALA A 227 -5.88 47.47 6.58
C ALA A 227 -6.88 48.30 7.41
N PRO A 228 -7.60 47.63 8.33
CA PRO A 228 -7.82 48.24 9.62
C PRO A 228 -7.33 47.33 10.75
N LEU A 229 -6.50 47.93 11.61
CA LEU A 229 -6.41 47.58 13.02
C LEU A 229 -7.81 47.40 13.61
N LEU A 230 -8.06 46.29 14.32
CA LEU A 230 -9.02 46.32 15.41
C LEU A 230 -8.55 45.49 16.59
N GLU A 231 -8.39 46.22 17.68
CA GLU A 231 -8.10 45.80 19.04
C GLU A 231 -9.17 44.84 19.59
N GLY A 232 -8.75 43.95 20.49
CA GLY A 232 -9.59 43.51 21.61
C GLY A 232 -9.72 42.00 21.81
N PRO A 233 -9.14 41.45 22.90
CA PRO A 233 -9.48 40.11 23.38
C PRO A 233 -10.66 40.17 24.37
N PRO A 234 -11.60 39.21 24.33
CA PRO A 234 -12.34 38.87 25.52
C PRO A 234 -11.68 37.67 26.21
N GLN A 235 -11.24 37.94 27.44
CA GLN A 235 -10.91 36.91 28.41
C GLN A 235 -12.17 36.12 28.82
N GLU A 236 -11.87 34.95 29.36
CA GLU A 236 -12.49 34.39 30.56
C GLU A 236 -13.70 33.46 30.45
N LYS A 237 -13.53 32.34 31.17
CA LYS A 237 -14.51 31.45 31.81
C LYS A 237 -15.12 30.35 30.97
N ILE A 238 -14.50 29.18 31.07
CA ILE A 238 -15.26 27.94 31.19
C ILE A 238 -14.77 27.22 32.45
N GLU A 239 -15.58 27.35 33.49
CA GLU A 239 -15.50 26.62 34.74
C GLU A 239 -15.75 25.12 34.51
N THR A 240 -14.90 24.32 35.15
CA THR A 240 -15.21 23.05 35.85
C THR A 240 -16.49 22.31 35.47
N ASN A 241 -16.35 21.12 34.87
CA ASN A 241 -17.08 19.93 35.34
C ASN A 241 -16.56 18.67 34.66
N SER A 242 -16.13 17.68 35.42
CA SER A 242 -16.47 16.25 35.21
C SER A 242 -15.79 15.42 36.28
N GLU A 243 -16.55 15.36 37.35
CA GLU A 243 -16.61 14.37 38.41
C GLU A 243 -16.18 12.96 38.01
N SER A 244 -15.34 12.39 38.87
CA SER A 244 -15.00 10.99 38.95
C SER A 244 -16.25 10.12 39.08
N GLN A 245 -16.42 9.15 38.17
CA GLN A 245 -17.19 7.94 38.47
C GLN A 245 -16.26 6.74 38.43
N SER A 246 -15.88 6.35 39.63
CA SER A 246 -15.46 5.01 40.00
C SER A 246 -16.68 4.08 39.91
N GLU A 247 -16.72 3.21 38.91
CA GLU A 247 -17.54 2.00 38.95
C GLU A 247 -16.63 0.78 39.03
N ASP A 248 -16.55 0.31 40.27
CA ASP A 248 -16.26 -1.06 40.66
C ASP A 248 -17.21 -1.98 39.89
N ASN A 249 -16.70 -2.78 38.97
CA ASN A 249 -17.44 -3.91 38.43
C ASN A 249 -16.54 -5.15 38.46
N GLN A 250 -16.48 -5.74 39.65
CA GLN A 250 -16.17 -7.14 39.80
C GLN A 250 -17.30 -7.95 39.17
N GLN A 251 -17.03 -8.56 38.01
CA GLN A 251 -17.82 -9.68 37.55
C GLN A 251 -16.89 -10.83 37.17
N GLU A 252 -16.94 -11.82 38.04
CA GLU A 252 -16.43 -13.17 37.83
C GLU A 252 -17.12 -13.83 36.62
N ASP A 253 -16.45 -14.88 36.15
CA ASP A 253 -17.06 -16.03 35.48
C ASP A 253 -17.34 -15.90 33.98
N SER A 254 -16.47 -16.48 33.17
CA SER A 254 -16.70 -17.84 32.63
C SER A 254 -15.72 -18.11 31.48
N GLY A 255 -15.15 -19.32 31.48
CA GLY A 255 -14.19 -19.78 30.49
C GLY A 255 -14.76 -19.73 29.08
N GLN A 256 -14.02 -19.10 28.17
CA GLN A 256 -14.22 -19.28 26.74
C GLN A 256 -13.15 -20.22 26.19
N GLU A 257 -13.64 -21.35 25.71
CA GLU A 257 -12.97 -22.29 24.81
C GLU A 257 -12.14 -21.56 23.74
N GLU A 258 -10.92 -22.05 23.57
CA GLU A 258 -10.07 -21.81 22.41
C GLU A 258 -10.81 -22.22 21.13
N ALA A 259 -11.39 -21.24 20.43
CA ALA A 259 -11.77 -21.42 19.04
C ALA A 259 -10.51 -21.23 18.16
N GLU A 260 -10.09 -22.32 17.52
CA GLU A 260 -9.03 -22.32 16.50
C GLU A 260 -9.34 -21.28 15.40
N PRO A 261 -8.36 -20.44 14.99
CA PRO A 261 -8.55 -19.50 13.89
C PRO A 261 -8.37 -20.22 12.56
N THR A 262 -9.31 -21.12 12.22
CA THR A 262 -9.45 -21.57 10.85
C THR A 262 -10.35 -20.56 10.15
N ASP A 263 -9.86 -20.05 9.02
CA ASP A 263 -10.62 -19.26 8.05
C ASP A 263 -10.51 -17.71 8.13
N ARG A 264 -9.27 -17.22 8.00
CA ARG A 264 -8.98 -15.80 7.65
C ARG A 264 -9.45 -15.40 6.23
N ARG A 265 -9.98 -16.32 5.41
CA ARG A 265 -10.45 -16.00 4.05
C ARG A 265 -11.81 -15.31 4.04
N ASN A 266 -12.65 -15.55 5.06
CA ASN A 266 -14.03 -15.07 5.10
C ASN A 266 -14.23 -13.77 5.91
N PHE A 267 -13.18 -13.24 6.56
CA PHE A 267 -13.28 -11.96 7.29
C PHE A 267 -13.29 -10.74 6.34
N PHE A 268 -12.65 -10.85 5.17
CA PHE A 268 -12.60 -9.75 4.20
C PHE A 268 -13.93 -9.56 3.45
N GLU A 269 -14.65 -10.62 3.08
CA GLU A 269 -15.96 -10.51 2.43
C GLU A 269 -17.05 -9.89 3.33
N ARG A 270 -16.87 -9.96 4.66
CA ARG A 270 -17.86 -9.46 5.62
C ARG A 270 -17.69 -7.98 5.97
N LEU A 271 -16.50 -7.41 5.77
CA LEU A 271 -16.23 -5.98 5.96
C LEU A 271 -16.43 -5.14 4.70
N PHE A 272 -16.27 -5.73 3.52
CA PHE A 272 -16.38 -5.03 2.23
C PHE A 272 -17.60 -5.48 1.44
N GLY A 273 -18.77 -5.30 2.05
CA GLY A 273 -20.08 -5.65 1.49
C GLY A 273 -20.16 -5.68 -0.04
N LYS A 274 -20.49 -6.87 -0.55
CA LYS A 274 -21.31 -7.17 -1.71
C LYS A 274 -21.96 -5.95 -2.39
N GLN A 275 -21.28 -5.32 -3.35
CA GLN A 275 -21.89 -4.61 -4.48
C GLN A 275 -20.81 -4.14 -5.47
N VAL A 276 -20.61 -4.89 -6.55
CA VAL A 276 -20.75 -4.40 -7.93
C VAL A 276 -21.03 -5.64 -8.80
N SER A 277 -22.31 -5.93 -9.07
CA SER A 277 -22.63 -6.72 -10.25
C SER A 277 -22.29 -5.84 -11.44
N ALA A 278 -21.21 -6.17 -12.15
CA ALA A 278 -20.90 -5.55 -13.43
C ALA A 278 -21.94 -6.01 -14.45
N ASP A 279 -23.03 -5.26 -14.55
CA ASP A 279 -23.95 -5.33 -15.68
C ASP A 279 -23.20 -4.82 -16.91
N THR A 280 -22.52 -5.75 -17.58
CA THR A 280 -21.81 -5.48 -18.83
C THR A 280 -22.82 -5.60 -19.96
N THR A 281 -23.75 -4.66 -20.01
CA THR A 281 -24.58 -4.44 -21.19
C THR A 281 -23.68 -3.87 -22.28
N TYR A 282 -23.28 -4.73 -23.21
CA TYR A 282 -22.60 -4.35 -24.45
C TYR A 282 -23.53 -3.44 -25.28
N PRO A 283 -23.13 -2.20 -25.63
CA PRO A 283 -23.75 -1.52 -26.74
C PRO A 283 -23.34 -2.25 -28.03
N SER A 284 -24.31 -2.87 -28.70
CA SER A 284 -24.15 -3.37 -30.06
C SER A 284 -23.59 -2.26 -30.94
N GLU A 285 -22.39 -2.48 -31.48
CA GLU A 285 -21.78 -1.61 -32.48
C GLU A 285 -22.69 -1.57 -33.71
N GLN A 286 -23.32 -0.41 -33.89
CA GLN A 286 -24.09 -0.09 -35.07
C GLN A 286 -23.08 0.23 -36.19
N SER A 287 -22.79 -0.81 -36.98
CA SER A 287 -22.10 -0.76 -38.28
C SER A 287 -22.60 0.44 -39.09
N SER A 288 -21.78 1.49 -39.13
CA SER A 288 -21.93 2.58 -40.08
C SER A 288 -20.87 2.37 -41.16
N ASP A 289 -21.34 1.81 -42.27
CA ASP A 289 -20.74 1.99 -43.60
C ASP A 289 -20.42 3.49 -43.78
N ASP A 290 -19.13 3.86 -43.72
CA ASP A 290 -18.66 5.15 -44.20
C ASP A 290 -17.63 4.91 -45.31
N GLU A 291 -18.10 5.27 -46.50
CA GLU A 291 -17.53 5.09 -47.81
C GLU A 291 -16.26 5.94 -47.98
N PRO A 292 -15.15 5.43 -48.56
CA PRO A 292 -13.98 6.26 -48.80
C PRO A 292 -14.22 7.22 -49.98
N PRO A 293 -14.02 8.54 -49.84
CA PRO A 293 -14.05 9.44 -50.98
C PRO A 293 -12.82 9.20 -51.86
N GLN A 294 -13.07 8.72 -53.08
CA GLN A 294 -12.09 8.73 -54.16
C GLN A 294 -11.80 10.17 -54.57
N HIS A 295 -10.58 10.64 -54.32
CA HIS A 295 -10.05 11.82 -54.99
C HIS A 295 -9.05 11.41 -56.08
N PRO A 296 -9.29 11.82 -57.34
CA PRO A 296 -8.32 11.69 -58.41
C PRO A 296 -7.28 12.81 -58.26
N PHE A 297 -6.01 12.45 -58.04
CA PHE A 297 -4.92 13.40 -58.17
C PHE A 297 -4.50 13.46 -59.64
N SER A 298 -4.83 14.58 -60.26
CA SER A 298 -4.45 14.94 -61.62
C SER A 298 -2.93 14.99 -61.78
N GLU A 299 -2.46 14.40 -62.89
CA GLU A 299 -1.26 14.81 -63.60
C GLU A 299 -1.30 16.31 -63.91
N GLU A 300 -0.22 17.05 -63.62
CA GLU A 300 0.25 18.05 -64.58
C GLU A 300 1.76 18.36 -64.39
N SER A 301 2.47 18.14 -65.50
CA SER A 301 3.78 18.57 -66.01
C SER A 301 4.68 19.50 -65.19
#